data_AF-A0A7C7KSL2-F1
#
_entry.id   AF-A0A7C7KSL2-F1
#
_cell.length_a   1.000
_cell.length_b   1.000
_cell.length_c   1.000
_cell.angle_alpha   90.00
_cell.angle_beta   90.00
_cell.angle_gamma   90.00
#
_symmetry.space_group_name_H-M   'P 1'
#
loop_
_entity.id
_entity.type
_entity.pdbx_description
1 polymer ?
#
loop_
_entity_poly.entity_id
_entity_poly.type
_entity_poly.pdbx_seq_one_letter_code
_entity_poly.pdbx_strand_id
1 'polypeptide(L)'
;MEKVWELHGLTLEEYRRIKEYLGREPGSVELGILGALWSEHCSYKSSRKVLREFPTQAEWVVQGPGENAGVVKIDEKVWIAFKIESHNHPSFIEPFHGAATGVGGIIRDVLSMGARPIALADSLRFGEPTDEQTARLLKGVVKGISFYGNSVGVPTVAGETFFDPSYQTNPLVNAFCLGILPANRLLRARAEREGQLLFLIGSSTGRDGIHGAVMASDKLGGDEQDKRPRVQIGDPFFGKKLIEATLEAVELGLVVGMQDLGAAGLAGASSEIASKSGLGVELYLEKVPLRESGMTPYEIILSESQERMLLVVEEKNVPKLEELARKYHLSHAVVG
;
A
#
# COMPACT_ATOMS: atom_id res chain seq x y z
N MET A 1 -22.23 3.38 -26.54
CA MET A 1 -22.28 2.63 -25.27
C MET A 1 -20.88 2.15 -24.99
N GLU A 2 -20.22 2.71 -23.98
CA GLU A 2 -18.96 2.14 -23.47
C GLU A 2 -19.21 0.70 -23.00
N LYS A 3 -18.24 -0.19 -23.24
CA LYS A 3 -18.38 -1.59 -22.88
C LYS A 3 -18.04 -1.75 -21.40
N VAL A 4 -18.76 -2.60 -20.68
CA VAL A 4 -18.71 -2.67 -19.21
C VAL A 4 -17.29 -2.90 -18.65
N TRP A 5 -16.43 -3.64 -19.35
CA TRP A 5 -15.06 -3.92 -18.91
C TRP A 5 -14.10 -2.73 -19.13
N GLU A 6 -14.36 -1.87 -20.11
CA GLU A 6 -13.53 -0.69 -20.40
C GLU A 6 -13.61 0.31 -19.23
N LEU A 7 -14.76 0.38 -18.55
CA LEU A 7 -14.96 1.18 -17.33
C LEU A 7 -14.07 0.76 -16.16
N HIS A 8 -13.56 -0.47 -16.18
CA HIS A 8 -12.68 -1.02 -15.14
C HIS A 8 -11.21 -1.09 -15.59
N GLY A 9 -10.84 -0.43 -16.70
CA GLY A 9 -9.47 -0.42 -17.20
C GLY A 9 -9.01 -1.75 -17.83
N LEU A 10 -9.95 -2.65 -18.14
CA LEU A 10 -9.67 -3.93 -18.75
C LEU A 10 -9.71 -3.83 -20.27
N THR A 11 -8.86 -4.61 -20.94
CA THR A 11 -8.94 -4.86 -22.38
C THR A 11 -9.97 -5.96 -22.69
N LEU A 12 -10.39 -6.05 -23.96
CA LEU A 12 -11.28 -7.12 -24.41
C LEU A 12 -10.66 -8.52 -24.23
N GLU A 13 -9.34 -8.64 -24.38
CA GLU A 13 -8.62 -9.90 -24.16
C GLU A 13 -8.64 -10.30 -22.68
N GLU A 14 -8.35 -9.35 -21.78
CA GLU A 14 -8.40 -9.58 -20.34
C GLU A 14 -9.83 -9.98 -19.90
N TYR A 15 -10.86 -9.28 -20.38
CA TYR A 15 -12.25 -9.62 -20.09
C TYR A 15 -12.63 -11.03 -20.57
N ARG A 16 -12.22 -11.43 -21.77
CA ARG A 16 -12.46 -12.79 -22.28
C ARG A 16 -11.80 -13.84 -21.40
N ARG A 17 -10.57 -13.57 -20.96
CA ARG A 17 -9.81 -14.46 -20.07
C ARG A 17 -10.46 -14.57 -18.68
N ILE A 18 -10.99 -13.47 -18.15
CA ILE A 18 -11.77 -13.48 -16.90
C ILE A 18 -12.98 -14.40 -17.03
N LYS A 19 -13.76 -14.26 -18.12
CA LYS A 19 -14.91 -15.14 -18.37
C LYS A 19 -14.53 -16.61 -18.47
N GLU A 20 -13.41 -16.90 -19.12
CA GLU A 20 -12.88 -18.26 -19.23
C GLU A 20 -12.54 -18.83 -17.85
N TYR A 21 -11.82 -18.09 -17.00
CA TYR A 21 -11.47 -18.53 -15.66
C TYR A 21 -12.68 -18.72 -14.74
N LEU A 22 -13.69 -17.85 -14.85
CA LEU A 22 -14.89 -17.92 -14.02
C LEU A 22 -15.92 -18.93 -14.54
N GLY A 23 -15.87 -19.31 -15.82
CA GLY A 23 -16.89 -20.13 -16.48
C GLY A 23 -18.25 -19.43 -16.61
N ARG A 24 -18.33 -18.12 -16.32
CA ARG A 24 -19.56 -17.30 -16.38
C ARG A 24 -19.24 -15.83 -16.64
N GLU A 25 -20.27 -15.03 -16.84
CA GLU A 25 -20.12 -13.57 -16.86
C GLU A 25 -19.71 -13.05 -15.46
N PRO A 26 -18.68 -12.19 -15.36
CA PRO A 26 -18.33 -11.52 -14.12
C PRO A 26 -19.35 -10.41 -13.79
N GLY A 27 -19.66 -10.25 -12.50
CA GLY A 27 -20.41 -9.10 -11.99
C GLY A 27 -19.55 -7.83 -11.93
N SER A 28 -20.17 -6.67 -11.65
CA SER A 28 -19.47 -5.38 -11.58
C SER A 28 -18.38 -5.33 -10.50
N VAL A 29 -18.62 -5.95 -9.34
CA VAL A 29 -17.65 -6.04 -8.25
C VAL A 29 -16.43 -6.87 -8.66
N GLU A 30 -16.66 -8.01 -9.32
CA GLU A 30 -15.57 -8.88 -9.80
C GLU A 30 -14.75 -8.18 -10.89
N LEU A 31 -15.40 -7.47 -11.81
CA LEU A 31 -14.72 -6.66 -12.81
C LEU A 31 -13.91 -5.53 -12.18
N GLY A 32 -14.42 -4.87 -11.13
CA GLY A 32 -13.67 -3.86 -10.39
C GLY A 32 -12.42 -4.42 -9.70
N ILE A 33 -12.58 -5.55 -9.01
CA ILE A 33 -11.46 -6.26 -8.36
C ILE A 33 -10.41 -6.67 -9.39
N LEU A 34 -10.82 -7.37 -10.44
CA LEU A 34 -9.88 -7.86 -11.45
C LEU A 34 -9.27 -6.73 -12.27
N GLY A 35 -10.02 -5.65 -12.54
CA GLY A 35 -9.50 -4.43 -13.17
C GLY A 35 -8.41 -3.77 -12.34
N ALA A 36 -8.62 -3.64 -11.03
CA ALA A 36 -7.59 -3.11 -10.14
C ALA A 36 -6.37 -4.04 -10.03
N LEU A 37 -6.58 -5.33 -9.82
CA LEU A 37 -5.49 -6.31 -9.64
C LEU A 37 -4.70 -6.58 -10.92
N TRP A 38 -5.31 -6.48 -12.10
CA TRP A 38 -4.66 -6.69 -13.41
C TRP A 38 -4.15 -5.39 -14.05
N SER A 39 -4.27 -4.26 -13.34
CA SER A 39 -3.63 -2.99 -13.72
C SER A 39 -2.10 -3.16 -13.81
N GLU A 40 -1.42 -2.27 -14.54
CA GLU A 40 0.06 -2.31 -14.60
C GLU A 40 0.65 -2.09 -13.20
N HIS A 41 0.03 -1.19 -12.42
CA HIS A 41 0.45 -0.85 -11.06
C HIS A 41 0.49 -2.06 -10.12
N CYS A 42 -0.52 -2.93 -10.15
CA CYS A 42 -0.59 -4.10 -9.27
C CYS A 42 0.09 -5.34 -9.86
N SER A 43 -0.07 -5.58 -11.17
CA SER A 43 0.36 -6.85 -11.79
C SER A 43 1.77 -6.85 -12.35
N TYR A 44 2.35 -5.67 -12.58
CA TYR A 44 3.65 -5.49 -13.24
C TYR A 44 3.71 -6.24 -14.59
N LYS A 45 2.58 -6.33 -15.32
CA LYS A 45 2.44 -7.21 -16.48
C LYS A 45 3.45 -6.93 -17.60
N SER A 46 3.93 -5.69 -17.74
CA SER A 46 4.99 -5.34 -18.70
C SER A 46 6.40 -5.64 -18.17
N SER A 47 6.67 -5.37 -16.89
CA SER A 47 8.02 -5.37 -16.31
C SER A 47 8.41 -6.70 -15.65
N ARG A 48 7.44 -7.49 -15.16
CA ARG A 48 7.67 -8.74 -14.42
C ARG A 48 8.56 -9.74 -15.17
N LYS A 49 8.52 -9.76 -16.51
CA LYS A 49 9.38 -10.65 -17.32
C LYS A 49 10.86 -10.28 -17.19
N VAL A 50 11.17 -8.99 -17.26
CA VAL A 50 12.54 -8.46 -17.15
C VAL A 50 13.01 -8.51 -15.70
N LEU A 51 12.16 -8.14 -14.74
CA LEU A 51 12.51 -8.11 -13.31
C LEU A 51 12.94 -9.50 -12.77
N ARG A 52 12.49 -10.59 -13.39
CA ARG A 52 12.87 -11.96 -13.02
C ARG A 52 14.32 -12.31 -13.36
N GLU A 53 14.98 -11.53 -14.20
CA GLU A 53 16.38 -11.76 -14.60
C GLU A 53 17.38 -11.27 -13.54
N PHE A 54 16.95 -10.44 -12.59
CA PHE A 54 17.83 -9.94 -11.53
C PHE A 54 18.20 -11.04 -10.52
N PRO A 55 19.45 -11.06 -10.04
CA PRO A 55 19.84 -11.96 -8.96
C PRO A 55 19.16 -11.55 -7.65
N THR A 56 18.52 -12.51 -6.99
CA THR A 56 17.73 -12.28 -5.76
C THR A 56 18.22 -13.09 -4.56
N GLN A 57 19.30 -13.86 -4.72
CA GLN A 57 19.82 -14.76 -3.71
C GLN A 57 21.23 -14.35 -3.29
N ALA A 58 21.43 -14.24 -1.98
CA ALA A 58 22.73 -14.16 -1.32
C ALA A 58 22.58 -14.65 0.12
N GLU A 59 23.68 -14.98 0.79
CA GLU A 59 23.67 -15.52 2.16
C GLU A 59 22.97 -14.61 3.17
N TRP A 60 23.12 -13.29 3.00
CA TRP A 60 22.49 -12.29 3.87
C TRP A 60 21.04 -11.96 3.48
N VAL A 61 20.49 -12.51 2.39
CA VAL A 61 19.10 -12.24 1.98
C VAL A 61 18.15 -13.19 2.70
N VAL A 62 17.39 -12.64 3.65
CA VAL A 62 16.37 -13.38 4.42
C VAL A 62 15.05 -13.42 3.67
N GLN A 63 14.68 -12.29 3.06
CA GLN A 63 13.47 -12.16 2.25
C GLN A 63 13.81 -11.34 0.99
N GLY A 64 13.79 -11.99 -0.17
CA GLY A 64 13.89 -11.34 -1.47
C GLY A 64 12.53 -10.84 -1.98
N PRO A 65 12.41 -10.52 -3.27
CA PRO A 65 11.14 -10.09 -3.88
C PRO A 65 10.01 -11.10 -3.64
N GLY A 66 8.82 -10.61 -3.28
CA GLY A 66 7.62 -11.42 -3.05
C GLY A 66 6.83 -11.05 -1.80
N GLU A 67 7.43 -10.31 -0.87
CA GLU A 67 6.75 -9.67 0.26
C GLU A 67 6.80 -8.14 0.14
N ASN A 68 6.14 -7.44 1.06
CA ASN A 68 6.03 -5.98 1.01
C ASN A 68 7.34 -5.25 1.20
N ALA A 69 8.37 -5.88 1.75
CA ALA A 69 9.72 -5.32 1.75
C ALA A 69 10.78 -6.43 1.70
N GLY A 70 11.95 -6.06 1.19
CA GLY A 70 13.13 -6.93 1.25
C GLY A 70 13.70 -6.94 2.65
N VAL A 71 14.23 -8.09 3.09
CA VAL A 71 14.86 -8.24 4.41
C VAL A 71 16.23 -8.86 4.26
N VAL A 72 17.23 -8.22 4.85
CA VAL A 72 18.60 -8.74 4.92
C VAL A 72 19.09 -8.83 6.35
N LYS A 73 19.97 -9.80 6.59
CA LYS A 73 20.63 -10.05 7.86
C LYS A 73 21.77 -9.05 8.07
N ILE A 74 21.79 -8.35 9.20
CA ILE A 74 23.00 -7.64 9.67
C ILE A 74 23.83 -8.60 10.50
N ASP A 75 23.23 -9.21 11.52
CA ASP A 75 23.85 -10.23 12.37
C ASP A 75 22.83 -11.29 12.82
N GLU A 76 23.21 -12.17 13.77
CA GLU A 76 22.35 -13.25 14.27
C GLU A 76 21.11 -12.77 15.04
N LYS A 77 21.07 -11.50 15.47
CA LYS A 77 20.02 -10.96 16.34
C LYS A 77 19.20 -9.87 15.65
N VAL A 78 19.81 -9.09 14.78
CA VAL A 78 19.20 -7.91 14.16
C VAL A 78 19.23 -8.02 12.65
N TRP A 79 18.06 -7.86 12.05
CA TRP A 79 17.86 -7.76 10.61
C TRP A 79 17.35 -6.37 10.23
N ILE A 80 17.43 -6.05 8.93
CA ILE A 80 16.87 -4.83 8.37
C ILE A 80 15.85 -5.16 7.28
N ALA A 81 14.71 -4.46 7.33
CA ALA A 81 13.71 -4.47 6.28
C ALA A 81 13.75 -3.14 5.52
N PHE A 82 13.67 -3.18 4.20
CA PHE A 82 13.68 -1.97 3.40
C PHE A 82 12.93 -2.13 2.07
N LYS A 83 12.40 -1.00 1.58
CA LYS A 83 11.81 -0.88 0.25
C LYS A 83 11.91 0.55 -0.23
N ILE A 84 11.79 0.73 -1.54
CA ILE A 84 11.56 2.01 -2.19
C ILE A 84 10.28 1.93 -3.02
N GLU A 85 9.46 2.97 -2.98
CA GLU A 85 8.23 3.10 -3.77
C GLU A 85 8.16 4.45 -4.47
N SER A 86 7.39 4.51 -5.55
CA SER A 86 7.16 5.73 -6.33
C SER A 86 5.75 6.26 -6.14
N HIS A 87 5.60 7.58 -6.03
CA HIS A 87 4.31 8.25 -5.92
C HIS A 87 4.19 9.42 -6.93
N ASN A 88 4.62 9.16 -8.17
CA ASN A 88 4.86 10.18 -9.20
C ASN A 88 3.58 10.92 -9.64
N HIS A 89 2.58 10.18 -10.13
CA HIS A 89 1.37 10.77 -10.71
C HIS A 89 0.56 11.60 -9.69
N PRO A 90 0.31 11.11 -8.45
CA PRO A 90 -0.34 11.93 -7.44
C PRO A 90 0.48 13.15 -7.05
N SER A 91 1.81 13.04 -6.95
CA SER A 91 2.69 14.16 -6.60
C SER A 91 2.77 15.23 -7.69
N PHE A 92 2.50 14.89 -8.95
CA PHE A 92 2.37 15.88 -10.02
C PHE A 92 1.08 16.71 -9.86
N ILE A 93 -0.04 16.04 -9.58
CA ILE A 93 -1.37 16.66 -9.43
C ILE A 93 -1.45 17.51 -8.15
N GLU A 94 -1.12 16.89 -7.02
CA GLU A 94 -1.14 17.51 -5.69
C GLU A 94 0.16 17.12 -4.96
N PRO A 95 1.20 17.98 -5.00
CA PRO A 95 2.55 17.60 -4.58
C PRO A 95 2.71 17.37 -3.09
N PHE A 96 1.92 18.03 -2.24
CA PHE A 96 2.05 17.88 -0.79
C PHE A 96 1.50 16.54 -0.32
N HIS A 97 0.23 16.27 -0.61
CA HIS A 97 -0.47 15.06 -0.24
C HIS A 97 0.05 13.86 -1.02
N GLY A 98 0.36 14.02 -2.31
CA GLY A 98 0.96 12.95 -3.11
C GLY A 98 2.28 12.45 -2.52
N ALA A 99 3.16 13.35 -2.07
CA ALA A 99 4.41 12.94 -1.44
C ALA A 99 4.20 12.41 -0.02
N ALA A 100 3.30 13.03 0.76
CA ALA A 100 3.00 12.61 2.13
C ALA A 100 2.42 11.19 2.18
N THR A 101 1.47 10.84 1.30
CA THR A 101 0.93 9.47 1.23
C THR A 101 1.95 8.47 0.74
N GLY A 102 2.86 8.87 -0.16
CA GLY A 102 3.99 8.02 -0.56
C GLY A 102 4.90 7.64 0.62
N VAL A 103 5.20 8.60 1.51
CA VAL A 103 5.93 8.32 2.76
C VAL A 103 5.11 7.42 3.70
N GLY A 104 3.81 7.66 3.82
CA GLY A 104 2.92 6.81 4.62
C GLY A 104 2.86 5.36 4.13
N GLY A 105 2.78 5.14 2.82
CA GLY A 105 2.77 3.82 2.18
C GLY A 105 4.04 3.04 2.48
N ILE A 106 5.20 3.61 2.17
CA ILE A 106 6.49 2.93 2.35
C ILE A 106 6.82 2.60 3.81
N ILE A 107 6.31 3.40 4.74
CA ILE A 107 6.39 3.12 6.18
C ILE A 107 5.56 1.88 6.53
N ARG A 108 4.35 1.74 5.96
CA ARG A 108 3.48 0.58 6.20
C ARG A 108 4.03 -0.71 5.59
N ASP A 109 4.68 -0.63 4.44
CA ASP A 109 5.39 -1.77 3.83
C ASP A 109 6.47 -2.34 4.75
N VAL A 110 7.32 -1.46 5.31
CA VAL A 110 8.37 -1.89 6.25
C VAL A 110 7.76 -2.38 7.54
N LEU A 111 6.70 -1.72 8.03
CA LEU A 111 5.96 -2.12 9.21
C LEU A 111 5.39 -3.54 9.04
N SER A 112 4.81 -3.89 7.88
CA SER A 112 4.16 -5.18 7.62
C SER A 112 5.10 -6.38 7.77
N MET A 113 6.41 -6.15 7.63
CA MET A 113 7.44 -7.17 7.91
C MET A 113 7.70 -7.41 9.40
N GLY A 114 7.02 -6.68 10.29
CA GLY A 114 7.29 -6.65 11.74
C GLY A 114 8.45 -5.74 12.14
N ALA A 115 8.92 -4.89 11.22
CA ALA A 115 10.07 -4.02 11.45
C ALA A 115 9.65 -2.63 11.91
N ARG A 116 10.38 -2.06 12.88
CA ARG A 116 10.21 -0.67 13.30
C ARG A 116 10.88 0.25 12.27
N PRO A 117 10.15 1.15 11.59
CA PRO A 117 10.75 2.17 10.73
C PRO A 117 11.69 3.07 11.54
N ILE A 118 12.92 3.27 11.06
CA ILE A 118 13.95 4.08 11.74
C ILE A 118 14.55 5.17 10.86
N ALA A 119 14.44 5.06 9.54
CA ALA A 119 15.01 6.02 8.61
C ALA A 119 14.24 6.05 7.30
N LEU A 120 14.10 7.24 6.74
CA LEU A 120 13.59 7.51 5.40
C LEU A 120 14.72 8.02 4.52
N ALA A 121 14.57 7.82 3.21
CA ALA A 121 15.33 8.55 2.20
C ALA A 121 14.43 8.88 1.00
N ASP A 122 14.80 9.91 0.24
CA ASP A 122 14.06 10.32 -0.96
C ASP A 122 14.94 10.32 -2.21
N SER A 123 14.34 9.96 -3.35
CA SER A 123 14.97 10.14 -4.67
C SER A 123 14.01 10.92 -5.54
N LEU A 124 14.37 12.19 -5.76
CA LEU A 124 13.53 13.20 -6.38
C LEU A 124 14.09 13.62 -7.73
N ARG A 125 13.22 13.71 -8.74
CA ARG A 125 13.54 14.21 -10.09
C ARG A 125 12.53 15.26 -10.51
N PHE A 126 13.01 16.42 -10.94
CA PHE A 126 12.17 17.53 -11.39
C PHE A 126 12.70 18.16 -12.68
N GLY A 127 11.87 18.99 -13.32
CA GLY A 127 12.25 19.82 -14.47
C GLY A 127 13.28 20.90 -14.12
N GLU A 128 13.35 21.98 -14.90
CA GLU A 128 14.33 23.04 -14.64
C GLU A 128 14.01 23.82 -13.35
N PRO A 129 14.98 24.11 -12.46
CA PRO A 129 14.72 24.79 -11.19
C PRO A 129 14.15 26.21 -11.33
N THR A 130 14.40 26.86 -12.46
CA THR A 130 13.92 28.22 -12.77
C THR A 130 12.47 28.25 -13.23
N ASP A 131 11.89 27.10 -13.57
CA ASP A 131 10.50 26.99 -13.98
C ASP A 131 9.55 27.08 -12.76
N GLU A 132 8.46 27.82 -12.92
CA GLU A 132 7.51 28.10 -11.82
C GLU A 132 6.77 26.84 -11.37
N GLN A 133 6.40 25.97 -12.32
CA GLN A 133 5.72 24.70 -12.01
C GLN A 133 6.67 23.76 -11.26
N THR A 134 7.92 23.64 -11.70
CA THR A 134 8.96 22.87 -10.99
C THR A 134 9.18 23.39 -9.58
N ALA A 135 9.29 24.71 -9.39
CA ALA A 135 9.44 25.31 -8.05
C ALA A 135 8.23 25.00 -7.14
N ARG A 136 7.00 25.01 -7.69
CA ARG A 136 5.77 24.61 -6.98
C ARG A 136 5.81 23.14 -6.56
N LEU A 137 6.17 22.24 -7.48
CA LEU A 137 6.24 20.80 -7.24
C LEU A 137 7.28 20.46 -6.17
N LEU A 138 8.51 20.95 -6.34
CA LEU A 138 9.61 20.75 -5.38
C LEU A 138 9.20 21.17 -3.96
N LYS A 139 8.65 22.39 -3.83
CA LYS A 139 8.20 22.92 -2.53
C LYS A 139 7.08 22.09 -1.91
N GLY A 140 6.13 21.63 -2.71
CA GLY A 140 5.03 20.78 -2.24
C GLY A 140 5.53 19.42 -1.77
N VAL A 141 6.34 18.75 -2.59
CA VAL A 141 6.87 17.41 -2.31
C VAL A 141 7.73 17.39 -1.04
N VAL A 142 8.70 18.29 -0.94
CA VAL A 142 9.59 18.36 0.24
C VAL A 142 8.79 18.66 1.51
N LYS A 143 7.79 19.53 1.44
CA LYS A 143 6.88 19.79 2.57
C LYS A 143 6.04 18.57 2.93
N GLY A 144 5.54 17.83 1.94
CA GLY A 144 4.77 16.60 2.16
C GLY A 144 5.60 15.51 2.85
N ILE A 145 6.80 15.26 2.35
CA ILE A 145 7.76 14.32 2.95
C ILE A 145 8.07 14.74 4.39
N SER A 146 8.44 16.02 4.59
CA SER A 146 8.77 16.55 5.90
C SER A 146 7.58 16.47 6.86
N PHE A 147 6.37 16.79 6.41
CA PHE A 147 5.17 16.75 7.24
C PHE A 147 4.92 15.33 7.76
N TYR A 148 4.91 14.33 6.88
CA TYR A 148 4.59 12.96 7.28
C TYR A 148 5.70 12.37 8.16
N GLY A 149 6.97 12.46 7.71
CA GLY A 149 8.13 11.94 8.44
C GLY A 149 8.31 12.56 9.83
N ASN A 150 8.19 13.89 9.95
CA ASN A 150 8.31 14.56 11.24
C ASN A 150 7.15 14.21 12.19
N SER A 151 5.93 14.15 11.68
CA SER A 151 4.74 13.88 12.50
C SER A 151 4.71 12.45 13.03
N VAL A 152 5.17 11.49 12.23
CA VAL A 152 5.28 10.08 12.64
C VAL A 152 6.55 9.79 13.46
N GLY A 153 7.54 10.70 13.40
CA GLY A 153 8.79 10.59 14.13
C GLY A 153 9.81 9.65 13.50
N VAL A 154 9.85 9.56 12.17
CA VAL A 154 10.86 8.80 11.42
C VAL A 154 11.69 9.79 10.59
N PRO A 155 13.01 9.91 10.83
CA PRO A 155 13.84 10.93 10.19
C PRO A 155 14.16 10.58 8.73
N THR A 156 14.13 11.58 7.85
CA THR A 156 14.76 11.51 6.53
C THR A 156 16.26 11.73 6.67
N VAL A 157 17.06 10.69 6.48
CA VAL A 157 18.51 10.70 6.79
C VAL A 157 19.41 10.82 5.56
N ALA A 158 18.84 10.58 4.38
CA ALA A 158 19.55 10.63 3.11
C ALA A 158 18.58 11.03 2.00
N GLY A 159 19.11 11.45 0.86
CA GLY A 159 18.30 11.66 -0.32
C GLY A 159 19.14 12.13 -1.50
N GLU A 160 18.50 12.20 -2.65
CA GLU A 160 19.08 12.67 -3.90
C GLU A 160 18.04 13.49 -4.65
N THR A 161 18.40 14.72 -5.04
CA THR A 161 17.57 15.57 -5.91
C THR A 161 18.32 15.88 -7.18
N PHE A 162 17.69 15.64 -8.33
CA PHE A 162 18.28 15.89 -9.64
C PHE A 162 17.27 16.64 -10.54
N PHE A 163 17.79 17.54 -11.37
CA PHE A 163 16.99 18.40 -12.25
C PHE A 163 17.39 18.17 -13.70
N ASP A 164 16.41 17.94 -14.57
CA ASP A 164 16.63 17.78 -16.01
C ASP A 164 15.33 18.08 -16.79
N PRO A 165 15.41 18.69 -17.99
CA PRO A 165 14.23 19.02 -18.80
C PRO A 165 13.30 17.84 -19.09
N SER A 166 13.81 16.60 -19.11
CA SER A 166 13.01 15.41 -19.36
C SER A 166 11.95 15.13 -18.27
N TYR A 167 12.12 15.69 -17.06
CA TYR A 167 11.17 15.54 -15.95
C TYR A 167 10.16 16.69 -15.83
N GLN A 168 10.15 17.64 -16.77
CA GLN A 168 9.29 18.84 -16.72
C GLN A 168 7.79 18.51 -16.60
N THR A 169 7.33 17.47 -17.31
CA THR A 169 5.93 17.03 -17.32
C THR A 169 5.68 15.83 -16.41
N ASN A 170 6.74 15.19 -15.91
CA ASN A 170 6.69 13.91 -15.22
C ASN A 170 7.74 13.88 -14.10
N PRO A 171 7.51 14.55 -12.96
CA PRO A 171 8.42 14.47 -11.84
C PRO A 171 8.45 13.04 -11.28
N LEU A 172 9.61 12.62 -10.78
CA LEU A 172 9.73 11.37 -10.03
C LEU A 172 9.84 11.67 -8.54
N VAL A 173 9.00 11.02 -7.75
CA VAL A 173 8.96 11.15 -6.29
C VAL A 173 9.00 9.75 -5.72
N ASN A 174 10.21 9.30 -5.39
CA ASN A 174 10.42 8.00 -4.76
C ASN A 174 10.73 8.18 -3.28
N ALA A 175 10.07 7.40 -2.44
CA ALA A 175 10.30 7.33 -1.00
C ALA A 175 10.87 5.95 -0.64
N PHE A 176 11.93 5.95 0.17
CA PHE A 176 12.57 4.76 0.72
C PHE A 176 12.37 4.75 2.23
N CYS A 177 12.18 3.55 2.79
CA CYS A 177 12.13 3.33 4.22
C CYS A 177 13.04 2.18 4.62
N LEU A 178 13.73 2.35 5.75
CA LEU A 178 14.52 1.34 6.44
C LEU A 178 13.93 1.12 7.82
N GLY A 179 13.74 -0.15 8.17
CA GLY A 179 13.33 -0.58 9.50
C GLY A 179 14.22 -1.69 10.06
N ILE A 180 14.16 -1.86 11.38
CA ILE A 180 14.89 -2.89 12.12
C ILE A 180 13.93 -3.86 12.79
N LEU A 181 14.33 -5.13 12.85
CA LEU A 181 13.59 -6.17 13.55
C LEU A 181 14.53 -7.20 14.17
N PRO A 182 14.14 -7.83 15.28
CA PRO A 182 14.80 -9.04 15.78
C PRO A 182 14.69 -10.19 14.76
N ALA A 183 15.74 -11.01 14.66
CA ALA A 183 15.83 -12.11 13.69
C ALA A 183 14.66 -13.11 13.75
N ASN A 184 14.01 -13.27 14.89
CA ASN A 184 12.90 -14.20 15.09
C ASN A 184 11.50 -13.56 14.99
N ARG A 185 11.39 -12.31 14.50
CA ARG A 185 10.12 -11.56 14.45
C ARG A 185 9.71 -11.13 13.03
N LEU A 186 10.30 -11.74 12.01
CA LEU A 186 9.90 -11.50 10.63
C LEU A 186 8.47 -12.00 10.40
N LEU A 187 7.59 -11.10 9.98
CA LEU A 187 6.25 -11.42 9.51
C LEU A 187 6.21 -11.47 7.98
N ARG A 188 5.23 -12.22 7.46
CA ARG A 188 4.92 -12.34 6.03
C ARG A 188 3.42 -12.17 5.84
N ALA A 189 2.99 -11.81 4.63
CA ALA A 189 1.59 -11.65 4.31
C ALA A 189 0.91 -13.01 4.02
N ARG A 190 0.86 -13.91 5.01
CA ARG A 190 0.24 -15.24 4.86
C ARG A 190 -0.40 -15.74 6.15
N ALA A 191 -1.42 -16.56 5.98
CA ALA A 191 -1.90 -17.50 6.98
C ALA A 191 -1.06 -18.78 6.96
N GLU A 192 -1.06 -19.49 8.08
CA GLU A 192 -0.39 -20.78 8.25
C GLU A 192 -1.36 -21.96 8.16
N ARG A 193 -2.66 -21.73 8.44
CA ARG A 193 -3.70 -22.76 8.44
C ARG A 193 -5.10 -22.19 8.30
N GLU A 194 -6.04 -23.05 7.90
CA GLU A 194 -7.47 -22.74 7.91
C GLU A 194 -7.98 -22.38 9.31
N GLY A 195 -8.96 -21.49 9.37
CA GLY A 195 -9.58 -21.00 10.61
C GLY A 195 -8.85 -19.84 11.29
N GLN A 196 -7.71 -19.38 10.75
CA GLN A 196 -7.11 -18.11 11.15
C GLN A 196 -7.94 -16.94 10.59
N LEU A 197 -8.07 -15.88 11.40
CA LEU A 197 -8.95 -14.76 11.13
C LEU A 197 -8.20 -13.59 10.50
N LEU A 198 -8.91 -12.77 9.73
CA LEU A 198 -8.45 -11.49 9.21
C LEU A 198 -8.97 -10.35 10.09
N PHE A 199 -8.07 -9.72 10.83
CA PHE A 199 -8.35 -8.58 11.69
C PHE A 199 -7.88 -7.29 11.03
N LEU A 200 -8.83 -6.46 10.59
CA LEU A 200 -8.56 -5.13 10.06
C LEU A 200 -8.34 -4.17 11.24
N ILE A 201 -7.26 -3.40 11.20
CA ILE A 201 -6.94 -2.36 12.19
C ILE A 201 -6.46 -1.09 11.50
N GLY A 202 -6.89 0.07 11.99
CA GLY A 202 -6.47 1.36 11.48
C GLY A 202 -7.62 2.34 11.31
N SER A 203 -7.58 3.14 10.25
CA SER A 203 -8.60 4.13 9.95
C SER A 203 -9.90 3.47 9.47
N SER A 204 -11.01 4.19 9.58
CA SER A 204 -12.28 3.76 8.98
C SER A 204 -12.27 3.94 7.47
N THR A 205 -12.97 3.05 6.77
CA THR A 205 -13.01 2.97 5.31
C THR A 205 -14.00 4.00 4.74
N GLY A 206 -13.53 4.86 3.83
CA GLY A 206 -14.33 5.84 3.07
C GLY A 206 -14.23 5.63 1.56
N ARG A 207 -14.79 6.55 0.77
CA ARG A 207 -14.72 6.54 -0.71
C ARG A 207 -13.40 7.10 -1.25
N ASP A 208 -12.30 6.66 -0.67
CA ASP A 208 -10.97 7.18 -0.95
C ASP A 208 -10.31 6.35 -2.07
N GLY A 209 -9.81 7.01 -3.12
CA GLY A 209 -8.98 6.39 -4.15
C GLY A 209 -9.61 5.27 -4.97
N ILE A 210 -10.95 5.18 -5.05
CA ILE A 210 -11.61 4.16 -5.86
C ILE A 210 -11.25 4.39 -7.33
N HIS A 211 -10.69 3.34 -7.98
CA HIS A 211 -10.03 3.37 -9.30
C HIS A 211 -8.60 3.97 -9.33
N GLY A 212 -7.96 4.18 -8.19
CA GLY A 212 -6.61 4.73 -8.07
C GLY A 212 -5.56 3.94 -8.84
N ALA A 213 -5.53 2.61 -8.68
CA ALA A 213 -4.60 1.72 -9.41
C ALA A 213 -4.73 1.80 -10.95
N VAL A 214 -5.96 1.93 -11.46
CA VAL A 214 -6.22 2.10 -12.90
C VAL A 214 -5.73 3.48 -13.36
N MET A 215 -6.03 4.53 -12.59
CA MET A 215 -5.59 5.90 -12.91
C MET A 215 -4.08 6.08 -12.85
N ALA A 216 -3.38 5.42 -11.93
CA ALA A 216 -1.91 5.43 -11.87
C ALA A 216 -1.27 4.80 -13.12
N SER A 217 -2.05 4.02 -13.88
CA SER A 217 -1.64 3.39 -15.14
C SER A 217 -2.00 4.23 -16.38
N ASP A 218 -2.76 5.33 -16.25
CA ASP A 218 -3.13 6.21 -17.36
C ASP A 218 -2.02 7.19 -17.74
N LYS A 219 -1.98 7.60 -19.01
CA LYS A 219 -1.02 8.61 -19.50
C LYS A 219 -1.32 9.98 -18.88
N LEU A 220 -0.27 10.70 -18.50
CA LEU A 220 -0.36 12.10 -18.08
C LEU A 220 -0.83 12.96 -19.27
N GLY A 221 -2.07 13.46 -19.21
CA GLY A 221 -2.69 14.36 -20.18
C GLY A 221 -4.23 14.42 -20.04
N GLY A 222 -4.80 15.62 -19.82
CA GLY A 222 -6.24 15.88 -19.66
C GLY A 222 -6.56 16.76 -18.45
N ASP A 223 -7.79 17.30 -18.36
CA ASP A 223 -8.22 18.30 -17.34
C ASP A 223 -7.86 17.89 -15.90
N GLU A 224 -6.76 18.47 -15.40
CA GLU A 224 -6.11 18.07 -14.14
C GLU A 224 -6.84 18.57 -12.89
N GLN A 225 -7.66 19.63 -13.03
CA GLN A 225 -8.41 20.22 -11.92
C GLN A 225 -9.46 19.25 -11.36
N ASP A 226 -10.08 18.43 -12.21
CA ASP A 226 -11.11 17.46 -11.80
C ASP A 226 -10.52 16.25 -11.05
N LYS A 227 -9.20 16.05 -11.12
CA LYS A 227 -8.51 14.91 -10.48
C LYS A 227 -7.99 15.23 -9.07
N ARG A 228 -7.82 16.50 -8.71
CA ARG A 228 -7.31 16.92 -7.38
C ARG A 228 -8.12 16.39 -6.19
N PRO A 229 -9.48 16.42 -6.20
CA PRO A 229 -10.27 15.90 -5.07
C PRO A 229 -10.12 14.39 -4.82
N ARG A 230 -9.48 13.66 -5.74
CA ARG A 230 -9.26 12.22 -5.65
C ARG A 230 -7.90 11.86 -5.05
N VAL A 231 -7.01 12.83 -4.85
CA VAL A 231 -5.71 12.58 -4.19
C VAL A 231 -5.98 12.32 -2.71
N GLN A 232 -5.51 11.17 -2.24
CA GLN A 232 -5.66 10.74 -0.84
C GLN A 232 -4.90 11.69 0.09
N ILE A 233 -5.44 11.90 1.29
CA ILE A 233 -4.81 12.68 2.34
C ILE A 233 -4.39 11.71 3.44
N GLY A 234 -3.08 11.58 3.66
CA GLY A 234 -2.56 10.77 4.75
C GLY A 234 -2.64 11.51 6.10
N ASP A 235 -2.95 10.78 7.17
CA ASP A 235 -2.91 11.27 8.55
C ASP A 235 -1.71 10.65 9.29
N PRO A 236 -0.56 11.33 9.38
CA PRO A 236 0.62 10.78 10.02
C PRO A 236 0.49 10.62 11.54
N PHE A 237 -0.40 11.40 12.20
CA PHE A 237 -0.65 11.23 13.63
C PHE A 237 -1.42 9.93 13.87
N PHE A 238 -2.38 9.64 12.99
CA PHE A 238 -3.04 8.35 12.98
C PHE A 238 -2.08 7.21 12.62
N GLY A 239 -1.23 7.41 11.62
CA GLY A 239 -0.17 6.48 11.22
C GLY A 239 0.78 6.15 12.37
N LYS A 240 1.15 7.12 13.21
CA LYS A 240 1.97 6.87 14.41
C LYS A 240 1.29 5.93 15.40
N LYS A 241 0.00 6.15 15.68
CA LYS A 241 -0.78 5.26 16.56
C LYS A 241 -0.83 3.84 15.99
N LEU A 242 -1.02 3.71 14.68
CA LEU A 242 -1.03 2.42 13.98
C LEU A 242 0.32 1.70 14.07
N ILE A 243 1.44 2.41 13.91
CA ILE A 243 2.79 1.85 14.06
C ILE A 243 2.99 1.28 15.47
N GLU A 244 2.71 2.07 16.51
CA GLU A 244 2.93 1.62 17.89
C GLU A 244 2.00 0.46 18.26
N ALA A 245 0.73 0.52 17.86
CA ALA A 245 -0.22 -0.57 18.03
C ALA A 245 0.28 -1.87 17.36
N THR A 246 0.68 -1.78 16.10
CA THR A 246 1.14 -2.93 15.32
C THR A 246 2.39 -3.54 15.93
N LEU A 247 3.39 -2.73 16.29
CA LEU A 247 4.62 -3.23 16.88
C LEU A 247 4.41 -3.86 18.26
N GLU A 248 3.51 -3.32 19.09
CA GLU A 248 3.15 -3.95 20.37
C GLU A 248 2.42 -5.28 20.13
N ALA A 249 1.55 -5.38 19.12
CA ALA A 249 0.89 -6.64 18.76
C ALA A 249 1.89 -7.71 18.29
N VAL A 250 2.92 -7.32 17.52
CA VAL A 250 4.02 -8.20 17.10
C VAL A 250 4.87 -8.62 18.31
N GLU A 251 5.20 -7.69 19.20
CA GLU A 251 6.00 -7.98 20.40
C GLU A 251 5.30 -8.96 21.35
N LEU A 252 3.98 -8.85 21.48
CA LEU A 252 3.14 -9.75 22.27
C LEU A 252 2.86 -11.10 21.58
N GLY A 253 3.31 -11.31 20.33
CA GLY A 253 3.09 -12.55 19.59
C GLY A 253 1.63 -12.77 19.20
N LEU A 254 0.87 -11.70 18.96
CA LEU A 254 -0.56 -11.79 18.66
C LEU A 254 -0.86 -12.02 17.17
N VAL A 255 0.13 -11.77 16.30
CA VAL A 255 0.01 -11.71 14.85
C VAL A 255 0.74 -12.89 14.20
N VAL A 256 0.07 -13.59 13.29
CA VAL A 256 0.61 -14.69 12.49
C VAL A 256 1.21 -14.16 11.19
N GLY A 257 0.49 -13.27 10.53
CA GLY A 257 0.87 -12.65 9.27
C GLY A 257 0.30 -11.25 9.18
N MET A 258 0.85 -10.44 8.29
CA MET A 258 0.49 -9.02 8.21
C MET A 258 0.63 -8.49 6.81
N GLN A 259 -0.31 -7.64 6.42
CA GLN A 259 -0.38 -7.01 5.10
C GLN A 259 -0.83 -5.56 5.26
N ASP A 260 -0.21 -4.64 4.56
CA ASP A 260 -0.72 -3.26 4.48
C ASP A 260 -1.89 -3.17 3.48
N LEU A 261 -2.71 -2.13 3.61
CA LEU A 261 -3.70 -1.80 2.60
C LEU A 261 -3.20 -0.60 1.78
N GLY A 262 -2.92 -0.85 0.51
CA GLY A 262 -2.59 0.15 -0.50
C GLY A 262 -3.55 0.07 -1.69
N ALA A 263 -2.99 -0.05 -2.89
CA ALA A 263 -3.74 -0.20 -4.13
C ALA A 263 -4.70 -1.40 -4.09
N ALA A 264 -5.90 -1.23 -4.66
CA ALA A 264 -6.98 -2.22 -4.60
C ALA A 264 -7.49 -2.58 -3.19
N GLY A 265 -7.05 -1.89 -2.13
CA GLY A 265 -7.65 -1.95 -0.79
C GLY A 265 -7.72 -3.36 -0.19
N LEU A 266 -8.90 -3.72 0.33
CA LEU A 266 -9.13 -5.04 0.90
C LEU A 266 -9.01 -6.14 -0.15
N ALA A 267 -9.44 -5.90 -1.39
CA ALA A 267 -9.29 -6.89 -2.47
C ALA A 267 -7.82 -7.27 -2.71
N GLY A 268 -6.95 -6.27 -2.81
CA GLY A 268 -5.49 -6.46 -2.92
C GLY A 268 -4.94 -7.23 -1.72
N ALA A 269 -5.10 -6.69 -0.52
CA ALA A 269 -4.51 -7.26 0.69
C ALA A 269 -4.97 -8.72 0.94
N SER A 270 -6.27 -8.99 0.86
CA SER A 270 -6.83 -10.32 1.09
C SER A 270 -6.47 -11.34 0.00
N SER A 271 -6.46 -10.93 -1.27
CA SER A 271 -6.10 -11.84 -2.37
C SER A 271 -4.62 -12.24 -2.33
N GLU A 272 -3.74 -11.30 -1.93
CA GLU A 272 -2.33 -11.61 -1.71
C GLU A 272 -2.12 -12.58 -0.54
N ILE A 273 -2.81 -12.36 0.59
CA ILE A 273 -2.78 -13.30 1.72
C ILE A 273 -3.26 -14.67 1.27
N ALA A 274 -4.41 -14.76 0.59
CA ALA A 274 -4.95 -16.01 0.08
C ALA A 274 -3.94 -16.74 -0.81
N SER A 275 -3.38 -16.03 -1.80
CA SER A 275 -2.43 -16.59 -2.77
C SER A 275 -1.14 -17.07 -2.12
N LYS A 276 -0.54 -16.29 -1.20
CA LYS A 276 0.70 -16.66 -0.49
C LYS A 276 0.50 -17.79 0.51
N SER A 277 -0.74 -17.98 0.99
CA SER A 277 -1.10 -19.06 1.92
C SER A 277 -1.46 -20.37 1.22
N GLY A 278 -1.82 -20.31 -0.08
CA GLY A 278 -2.42 -21.45 -0.77
C GLY A 278 -3.82 -21.80 -0.24
N LEU A 279 -4.53 -20.80 0.31
CA LEU A 279 -5.86 -20.93 0.92
C LEU A 279 -6.85 -19.98 0.25
N GLY A 280 -8.15 -20.14 0.57
CA GLY A 280 -9.18 -19.16 0.27
C GLY A 280 -9.32 -18.11 1.37
N VAL A 281 -10.01 -17.01 1.06
CA VAL A 281 -10.45 -16.01 2.04
C VAL A 281 -11.95 -15.75 1.85
N GLU A 282 -12.69 -15.74 2.95
CA GLU A 282 -14.06 -15.24 3.01
C GLU A 282 -14.03 -13.86 3.68
N LEU A 283 -14.63 -12.83 3.06
CA LEU A 283 -14.68 -11.48 3.62
C LEU A 283 -16.11 -11.08 3.99
N TYR A 284 -16.25 -10.52 5.19
CA TYR A 284 -17.47 -9.98 5.77
C TYR A 284 -17.48 -8.45 5.64
N LEU A 285 -17.91 -7.93 4.48
CA LEU A 285 -17.88 -6.50 4.17
C LEU A 285 -18.76 -5.66 5.12
N GLU A 286 -19.80 -6.24 5.69
CA GLU A 286 -20.69 -5.61 6.67
C GLU A 286 -20.01 -5.35 8.02
N LYS A 287 -18.87 -6.01 8.30
CA LYS A 287 -18.08 -5.81 9.52
C LYS A 287 -16.99 -4.75 9.35
N VAL A 288 -16.70 -4.32 8.13
CA VAL A 288 -15.66 -3.31 7.87
C VAL A 288 -16.06 -1.99 8.53
N PRO A 289 -15.21 -1.37 9.36
CA PRO A 289 -15.50 -0.06 9.94
C PRO A 289 -15.58 1.01 8.83
N LEU A 290 -16.72 1.69 8.69
CA LEU A 290 -16.96 2.69 7.65
C LEU A 290 -16.97 4.11 8.23
N ARG A 291 -16.47 5.08 7.45
CA ARG A 291 -16.57 6.52 7.75
C ARG A 291 -17.80 7.17 7.12
N GLU A 292 -18.28 6.60 6.02
CA GLU A 292 -19.42 7.10 5.25
C GLU A 292 -20.57 6.09 5.26
N SER A 293 -21.79 6.59 5.35
CA SER A 293 -22.99 5.75 5.23
C SER A 293 -23.31 5.44 3.76
N GLY A 294 -24.01 4.32 3.55
CA GLY A 294 -24.48 3.92 2.22
C GLY A 294 -23.39 3.54 1.23
N MET A 295 -22.19 3.17 1.72
CA MET A 295 -21.16 2.62 0.84
C MET A 295 -21.59 1.26 0.29
N THR A 296 -21.40 1.06 -1.00
CA THR A 296 -21.69 -0.19 -1.71
C THR A 296 -20.58 -1.22 -1.47
N PRO A 297 -20.85 -2.53 -1.67
CA PRO A 297 -19.80 -3.56 -1.63
C PRO A 297 -18.58 -3.26 -2.52
N TYR A 298 -18.83 -2.67 -3.70
CA TYR A 298 -17.79 -2.22 -4.63
C TYR A 298 -16.87 -1.17 -3.99
N GLU A 299 -17.46 -0.15 -3.38
CA GLU A 299 -16.71 0.94 -2.74
C GLU A 299 -15.95 0.47 -1.51
N ILE A 300 -16.53 -0.42 -0.71
CA ILE A 300 -15.89 -0.95 0.51
C ILE A 300 -14.65 -1.77 0.16
N ILE A 301 -14.77 -2.71 -0.79
CA ILE A 301 -13.70 -3.67 -1.08
C ILE A 301 -12.52 -3.04 -1.86
N LEU A 302 -12.79 -2.02 -2.68
CA LEU A 302 -11.80 -1.31 -3.50
C LEU A 302 -11.33 0.02 -2.91
N SER A 303 -11.83 0.41 -1.74
CA SER A 303 -11.38 1.64 -1.08
C SER A 303 -9.89 1.57 -0.76
N GLU A 304 -9.18 2.62 -1.11
CA GLU A 304 -7.75 2.84 -0.84
C GLU A 304 -7.56 3.85 0.30
N SER A 305 -8.49 3.87 1.27
CA SER A 305 -8.35 4.66 2.51
C SER A 305 -7.00 4.34 3.17
N GLN A 306 -6.31 5.39 3.61
CA GLN A 306 -4.95 5.30 4.13
C GLN A 306 -4.90 4.81 5.58
N GLU A 307 -3.71 4.48 6.08
CA GLU A 307 -3.48 4.05 7.47
C GLU A 307 -4.33 2.85 7.93
N ARG A 308 -4.33 1.77 7.14
CA ARG A 308 -4.97 0.49 7.49
C ARG A 308 -3.98 -0.66 7.32
N MET A 309 -4.08 -1.65 8.21
CA MET A 309 -3.36 -2.92 8.17
C MET A 309 -4.34 -4.08 8.30
N LEU A 310 -4.06 -5.17 7.61
CA LEU A 310 -4.78 -6.45 7.72
C LEU A 310 -3.87 -7.46 8.41
N LEU A 311 -4.30 -7.93 9.58
CA LEU A 311 -3.56 -8.88 10.39
C LEU A 311 -4.19 -10.27 10.25
N VAL A 312 -3.37 -11.29 10.06
CA VAL A 312 -3.77 -12.69 10.22
C VAL A 312 -3.54 -13.10 11.66
N VAL A 313 -4.57 -13.58 12.35
CA VAL A 313 -4.55 -13.77 13.80
C VAL A 313 -5.26 -15.05 14.23
N GLU A 314 -4.88 -15.57 15.40
CA GLU A 314 -5.61 -16.64 16.06
C GLU A 314 -6.83 -16.07 16.80
N GLU A 315 -7.96 -16.78 16.79
CA GLU A 315 -9.22 -16.34 17.44
C GLU A 315 -9.02 -15.93 18.91
N LYS A 316 -8.22 -16.70 19.65
CA LYS A 316 -7.88 -16.42 21.06
C LYS A 316 -7.16 -15.07 21.28
N ASN A 317 -6.53 -14.51 20.24
CA ASN A 317 -5.79 -13.25 20.32
C ASN A 317 -6.69 -12.03 20.05
N VAL A 318 -7.87 -12.21 19.47
CA VAL A 318 -8.79 -11.12 19.10
C VAL A 318 -9.10 -10.19 20.28
N PRO A 319 -9.50 -10.68 21.48
CA PRO A 319 -9.82 -9.77 22.59
C PRO A 319 -8.66 -8.85 22.99
N LYS A 320 -7.42 -9.35 22.90
CA LYS A 320 -6.22 -8.56 23.22
C LYS A 320 -5.91 -7.53 22.14
N LEU A 321 -6.10 -7.88 20.87
CA LEU A 321 -5.96 -6.96 19.75
C LEU A 321 -6.98 -5.83 19.80
N GLU A 322 -8.23 -6.13 20.17
CA GLU A 322 -9.25 -5.09 20.37
C GLU A 322 -8.91 -4.14 21.53
N GLU A 323 -8.39 -4.67 22.65
CA GLU A 323 -7.92 -3.85 23.78
C GLU A 323 -6.82 -2.89 23.32
N LEU A 324 -5.88 -3.40 22.54
CA LEU A 324 -4.78 -2.63 21.98
C LEU A 324 -5.28 -1.59 20.97
N ALA A 325 -6.20 -1.95 20.07
CA ALA A 325 -6.80 -0.99 19.15
C ALA A 325 -7.54 0.14 19.89
N ARG A 326 -8.26 -0.19 20.99
CA ARG A 326 -8.89 0.82 21.86
C ARG A 326 -7.85 1.70 22.57
N LYS A 327 -6.77 1.11 23.12
CA LYS A 327 -5.65 1.83 23.75
C LYS A 327 -5.05 2.89 22.82
N TYR A 328 -4.93 2.57 21.54
CA TYR A 328 -4.37 3.47 20.52
C TYR A 328 -5.43 4.27 19.74
N HIS A 329 -6.71 4.21 20.13
CA HIS A 329 -7.81 4.89 19.45
C HIS A 329 -7.85 4.62 17.93
N LEU A 330 -7.84 3.32 17.57
CA LEU A 330 -7.91 2.81 16.21
C LEU A 330 -9.24 2.08 15.97
N SER A 331 -9.81 2.25 14.78
CA SER A 331 -10.91 1.41 14.33
C SER A 331 -10.40 -0.01 14.06
N HIS A 332 -11.25 -0.99 14.29
CA HIS A 332 -10.90 -2.38 14.10
C HIS A 332 -12.13 -3.26 13.90
N ALA A 333 -11.94 -4.40 13.22
CA ALA A 333 -12.94 -5.47 13.13
C ALA A 333 -12.30 -6.77 12.64
N VAL A 334 -12.89 -7.91 13.02
CA VAL A 334 -12.69 -9.18 12.31
C VAL A 334 -13.51 -9.14 11.03
N VAL A 335 -12.84 -9.13 9.89
CA VAL A 335 -13.44 -8.96 8.56
C VAL A 335 -13.35 -10.21 7.68
N GLY A 336 -12.74 -11.29 8.17
CA GLY A 336 -12.61 -12.58 7.50
C GLY A 336 -11.89 -13.60 8.36
#